data_AF-A0AAJ0BSC1-F1
#
_entry.id   AF-A0AAJ0BSC1-F1
#
_cell.length_a   1.000
_cell.length_b   1.000
_cell.length_c   1.000
_cell.angle_alpha   90.00
_cell.angle_beta   90.00
_cell.angle_gamma   90.00
#
_symmetry.space_group_name_H-M   'P 1'
#
loop_
_entity.id
_entity.type
_entity.pdbx_description
1 polymer ?
#
loop_
_entity_poly.entity_id
_entity_poly.type
_entity_poly.pdbx_seq_one_letter_code
_entity_poly.pdbx_strand_id
1 'polypeptide(L)'
;IYQLYVIVENGYVFNFQSGKLTATNNKLIDLALMSTCRLVAEEMKGVALRTNTITFTTVYTEDMRKRAGRFNSRMAGSYNMRSRMLEYAWPCITTDIYHEVAREYPRFLPLLD
;
A
#
# COMPACT_ATOMS: atom_id res chain seq x y z
N ILE A 1 -31.66 10.50 10.73
CA ILE A 1 -31.34 11.80 11.36
C ILE A 1 -29.82 12.06 11.34
N TYR A 2 -28.98 11.23 11.99
CA TYR A 2 -27.52 11.44 12.03
C TYR A 2 -26.81 11.57 10.67
N GLN A 3 -27.32 10.91 9.63
CA GLN A 3 -26.80 11.04 8.26
C GLN A 3 -26.79 12.47 7.74
N LEU A 4 -27.81 13.28 8.11
CA LEU A 4 -27.95 14.67 7.66
C LEU A 4 -26.82 15.58 8.19
N TYR A 5 -26.13 15.17 9.25
CA TYR A 5 -25.01 15.92 9.85
C TYR A 5 -23.66 15.60 9.20
N VAL A 6 -23.56 14.49 8.48
CA VAL A 6 -22.27 14.00 7.95
C VAL A 6 -22.23 13.91 6.44
N ILE A 7 -23.38 14.04 5.76
CA ILE A 7 -23.45 13.98 4.30
C ILE A 7 -22.74 15.18 3.67
N VAL A 8 -21.87 14.89 2.70
CA VAL A 8 -21.12 15.88 1.95
C VAL A 8 -21.32 15.60 0.47
N GLU A 9 -21.58 16.66 -0.29
CA GLU A 9 -21.66 16.58 -1.75
C GLU A 9 -20.34 16.05 -2.33
N ASN A 10 -20.38 14.97 -3.11
CA ASN A 10 -19.21 14.21 -3.60
C ASN A 10 -18.40 13.46 -2.52
N GLY A 11 -18.86 13.46 -1.27
CA GLY A 11 -18.33 12.64 -0.18
C GLY A 11 -16.97 13.09 0.37
N TYR A 12 -16.09 12.12 0.65
CA TYR A 12 -14.78 12.35 1.25
C TYR A 12 -13.66 11.97 0.28
N VAL A 13 -12.58 12.75 0.32
CA VAL A 13 -11.36 12.51 -0.46
C VAL A 13 -10.18 12.33 0.47
N PHE A 14 -9.29 11.40 0.15
CA PHE A 14 -8.05 11.23 0.90
C PHE A 14 -7.01 12.27 0.45
N ASN A 15 -6.58 13.12 1.38
CA ASN A 15 -5.50 14.07 1.15
C ASN A 15 -4.15 13.42 1.49
N PHE A 16 -3.36 13.12 0.46
CA PHE A 16 -2.06 12.48 0.60
C PHE A 16 -1.01 13.32 1.34
N GLN A 17 -1.11 14.65 1.28
CA GLN A 17 -0.14 15.53 1.93
C GLN A 17 -0.35 15.55 3.45
N SER A 18 -1.61 15.53 3.91
CA SER A 18 -1.94 15.51 5.33
C SER A 18 -2.13 14.10 5.90
N GLY A 19 -2.30 13.09 5.04
CA GLY A 19 -2.60 11.71 5.44
C GLY A 19 -4.01 11.54 6.02
N LYS A 20 -4.93 12.47 5.74
CA LYS A 20 -6.28 12.51 6.34
C LYS A 20 -7.36 12.47 5.28
N LEU A 21 -8.51 11.88 5.63
CA LEU A 21 -9.76 12.06 4.88
C LEU A 21 -10.30 13.47 5.14
N THR A 22 -10.65 14.16 4.06
CA THR A 22 -11.23 15.49 4.08
C THR A 22 -12.53 15.51 3.29
N ALA A 23 -13.44 16.42 3.65
CA ALA A 23 -14.59 16.69 2.79
C ALA A 23 -14.12 17.24 1.44
N THR A 24 -14.77 16.84 0.36
CA THR A 24 -14.51 17.33 -1.02
C THR A 24 -14.64 18.84 -1.16
N ASN A 25 -15.48 19.47 -0.34
CA ASN A 25 -15.63 20.93 -0.27
C ASN A 25 -14.57 21.62 0.59
N ASN A 26 -13.48 20.92 0.96
CA ASN A 26 -12.42 21.36 1.87
C ASN A 26 -12.88 21.78 3.27
N LYS A 27 -14.13 21.50 3.67
CA LYS A 27 -14.59 21.73 5.03
C LYS A 27 -14.10 20.61 5.95
N LEU A 28 -14.02 20.93 7.24
CA LEU A 28 -13.81 19.91 8.27
C LEU A 28 -15.05 19.03 8.38
N ILE A 29 -14.84 17.75 8.69
CA ILE A 29 -15.93 16.84 9.05
C ILE A 29 -16.47 17.33 10.39
N ASP A 30 -17.76 17.69 10.44
CA ASP A 30 -18.38 18.16 11.67
C ASP A 30 -18.61 17.00 12.64
N LEU A 31 -17.80 16.97 13.70
CA LEU A 31 -17.86 15.98 14.78
C LEU A 31 -18.43 16.59 16.07
N ALA A 32 -18.94 17.83 16.03
CA ALA A 32 -19.43 18.51 17.23
C ALA A 32 -20.59 17.73 17.85
N LEU A 33 -21.52 17.23 17.03
CA LEU A 33 -22.64 16.42 17.49
C LEU A 33 -22.19 15.14 18.21
N MET A 34 -21.20 14.43 17.66
CA MET A 34 -20.61 13.23 18.29
C MET A 34 -20.00 13.53 19.66
N SER A 35 -19.53 14.76 19.86
CA SER A 35 -18.84 15.17 21.09
C SER A 35 -19.80 15.56 22.22
N THR A 36 -21.11 15.64 21.96
CA THR A 36 -22.10 16.12 22.94
C THR A 36 -22.38 15.11 24.06
N CYS A 37 -22.55 13.82 23.73
CA CYS A 37 -22.77 12.78 24.73
C CYS A 37 -22.38 11.39 24.21
N ARG A 38 -22.18 10.44 25.14
CA ARG A 38 -21.77 9.06 24.82
C ARG A 38 -22.77 8.34 23.92
N LEU A 39 -24.08 8.54 24.15
CA LEU A 39 -25.11 7.88 23.36
C LEU A 39 -25.02 8.28 21.88
N VAL A 40 -24.97 9.58 21.62
CA VAL A 40 -24.84 10.13 20.26
C VAL A 40 -23.52 9.69 19.61
N ALA A 41 -22.42 9.68 20.36
CA ALA A 41 -21.14 9.18 19.86
C ALA A 41 -21.22 7.72 19.37
N GLU A 42 -21.87 6.84 20.13
CA GLU A 42 -22.07 5.43 19.76
C GLU A 42 -23.00 5.29 18.55
N GLU A 43 -24.11 6.02 18.52
CA GLU A 43 -25.07 5.98 17.40
C GLU A 43 -24.48 6.51 16.09
N MET A 44 -23.59 7.50 16.17
CA MET A 44 -22.92 8.10 15.01
C MET A 44 -21.72 7.30 14.51
N LYS A 45 -21.29 6.24 15.22
CA LYS A 45 -20.11 5.45 14.87
C LYS A 45 -20.23 4.84 13.46
N GLY A 46 -19.30 5.24 12.60
CA GLY A 46 -19.24 4.79 11.20
C GLY A 46 -20.33 5.35 10.27
N VAL A 47 -21.25 6.20 10.75
CA VAL A 47 -22.31 6.78 9.90
C VAL A 47 -21.70 7.61 8.78
N ALA A 48 -20.68 8.41 9.08
CA ALA A 48 -19.97 9.24 8.09
C ALA A 48 -19.37 8.42 6.93
N LEU A 49 -18.77 7.27 7.24
CA LEU A 49 -18.13 6.39 6.25
C LEU A 49 -19.15 5.56 5.45
N ARG A 50 -20.27 5.17 6.07
CA ARG A 50 -21.34 4.42 5.39
C ARG A 50 -22.19 5.29 4.46
N THR A 51 -22.28 6.60 4.75
CA THR A 51 -23.18 7.52 4.05
C THR A 51 -22.50 8.22 2.88
N ASN A 52 -21.17 8.43 2.95
CA ASN A 52 -20.43 9.17 1.94
C ASN A 52 -19.59 8.23 1.08
N THR A 53 -19.51 8.55 -0.21
CA THR A 53 -18.51 7.98 -1.11
C THR A 53 -17.12 8.38 -0.63
N ILE A 54 -16.20 7.41 -0.54
CA ILE A 54 -14.80 7.65 -0.17
C ILE A 54 -13.95 7.49 -1.43
N THR A 55 -13.30 8.57 -1.85
CA THR A 55 -12.48 8.59 -3.06
C THR A 55 -11.00 8.59 -2.70
N PHE A 56 -10.28 7.60 -3.23
CA PHE A 56 -8.83 7.55 -3.23
C PHE A 56 -8.32 7.81 -4.65
N THR A 57 -7.31 8.67 -4.79
CA THR A 57 -6.68 8.97 -6.07
C THR A 57 -5.21 8.58 -6.04
N THR A 58 -4.59 8.37 -7.19
CA THR A 58 -3.13 8.26 -7.23
C THR A 58 -2.52 9.64 -7.09
N VAL A 59 -1.49 9.79 -6.24
CA VAL A 59 -0.75 11.04 -6.14
C VAL A 59 0.53 10.98 -6.96
N TYR A 60 0.81 12.06 -7.68
CA TYR A 60 2.08 12.27 -8.34
C TYR A 60 2.81 13.41 -7.62
N THR A 61 4.04 13.15 -7.18
CA THR A 61 4.98 14.20 -6.80
C THR A 61 6.32 13.91 -7.43
N GLU A 62 7.07 14.96 -7.74
CA GLU A 62 8.41 14.83 -8.33
C GLU A 62 9.34 14.00 -7.45
N ASP A 63 9.20 14.12 -6.13
CA ASP A 63 9.97 13.35 -5.16
C ASP A 63 9.56 11.87 -5.12
N MET A 64 8.26 11.55 -5.22
CA MET A 64 7.81 10.16 -5.39
C MET A 64 8.30 9.54 -6.69
N ARG A 65 8.29 10.30 -7.80
CA ARG A 65 8.86 9.83 -9.08
C ARG A 65 10.33 9.47 -8.93
N LYS A 66 11.13 10.33 -8.31
CA LYS A 66 12.56 10.09 -8.05
C LYS A 66 12.76 8.86 -7.16
N ARG A 67 11.97 8.70 -6.09
CA ARG A 67 12.03 7.54 -5.20
C ARG A 67 11.67 6.24 -5.92
N ALA A 68 10.61 6.23 -6.72
CA ALA A 68 10.20 5.08 -7.52
C ALA A 68 11.31 4.69 -8.52
N GLY A 69 11.92 5.66 -9.21
CA GLY A 69 13.05 5.42 -10.11
C GLY A 69 14.25 4.80 -9.40
N ARG A 70 14.67 5.37 -8.26
CA ARG A 70 15.78 4.83 -7.44
C ARG A 70 15.48 3.41 -6.95
N PHE A 71 14.25 3.15 -6.52
CA PHE A 71 13.82 1.83 -6.10
C PHE A 71 13.94 0.82 -7.26
N ASN A 72 13.42 1.17 -8.44
CA ASN A 72 13.52 0.34 -9.63
C ASN A 72 14.98 0.05 -10.01
N SER A 73 15.86 1.06 -10.01
CA SER A 73 17.29 0.85 -10.30
C SER A 73 17.96 -0.08 -9.28
N ARG A 74 17.64 0.06 -7.99
CA ARG A 74 18.17 -0.83 -6.94
C ARG A 74 17.66 -2.26 -7.08
N MET A 75 16.38 -2.43 -7.39
CA MET A 75 15.78 -3.75 -7.65
C MET A 75 16.46 -4.41 -8.84
N ALA A 76 16.58 -3.71 -9.98
CA ALA A 76 17.27 -4.21 -11.16
C ALA A 76 18.73 -4.58 -10.86
N GLY A 77 19.47 -3.73 -10.13
CA GLY A 77 20.83 -4.04 -9.70
C GLY A 77 20.91 -5.28 -8.81
N SER A 78 19.96 -5.46 -7.89
CA SER A 78 19.90 -6.64 -7.02
C SER A 78 19.60 -7.92 -7.79
N TYR A 79 18.65 -7.89 -8.73
CA TYR A 79 18.37 -9.03 -9.61
C TYR A 79 19.59 -9.39 -10.46
N ASN A 80 20.19 -8.40 -11.13
CA ASN A 80 21.38 -8.61 -11.95
C ASN A 80 22.54 -9.20 -11.14
N MET A 81 22.78 -8.71 -9.91
CA MET A 81 23.83 -9.25 -9.06
C MET A 81 23.57 -10.72 -8.72
N ARG A 82 22.34 -11.08 -8.34
CA ARG A 82 21.98 -12.47 -8.01
C ARG A 82 22.13 -13.40 -9.20
N SER A 83 21.68 -12.98 -10.39
CA SER A 83 21.86 -13.74 -11.62
C SER A 83 23.33 -13.96 -11.93
N ARG A 84 24.16 -12.91 -11.86
CA ARG A 84 25.62 -13.03 -12.07
C ARG A 84 26.29 -13.95 -11.05
N MET A 85 25.88 -13.87 -9.78
CA MET A 85 26.40 -14.78 -8.76
C MET A 85 26.11 -16.25 -9.10
N LEU A 86 24.90 -16.56 -9.59
CA LEU A 86 24.56 -17.90 -10.05
C LEU A 86 25.36 -18.31 -11.29
N GLU A 87 25.51 -17.42 -12.28
CA GLU A 87 26.33 -17.68 -13.47
C GLU A 87 27.78 -18.03 -13.10
N TYR A 88 28.40 -17.29 -12.17
CA TYR A 88 29.76 -17.57 -11.71
C TYR A 88 29.85 -18.83 -10.86
N ALA A 89 28.81 -19.13 -10.09
CA ALA A 89 28.76 -20.34 -9.28
C ALA A 89 28.45 -21.60 -10.10
N TRP A 90 27.84 -21.45 -11.28
CA TRP A 90 27.37 -22.57 -12.12
C TRP A 90 28.41 -23.68 -12.32
N PRO A 91 29.69 -23.40 -12.63
CA PRO A 91 30.68 -24.45 -12.83
C PRO A 91 30.99 -25.25 -11.55
N CYS A 92 30.64 -24.71 -10.37
CA CYS A 92 30.85 -25.32 -9.06
C CYS A 92 29.62 -26.11 -8.58
N ILE A 93 28.49 -26.05 -9.29
CA ILE A 93 27.27 -26.79 -8.93
C ILE A 93 27.43 -28.22 -9.42
N THR A 94 27.84 -29.09 -8.51
CA THR A 94 27.95 -30.53 -8.78
C THR A 94 26.57 -31.19 -8.79
N THR A 95 26.49 -32.39 -9.36
CA THR A 95 25.27 -33.21 -9.36
C THR A 95 24.76 -33.48 -7.95
N ASP A 96 25.66 -33.65 -6.97
CA ASP A 96 25.28 -33.84 -5.56
C ASP A 96 24.58 -32.61 -4.99
N ILE A 97 25.13 -31.41 -5.26
CA ILE A 97 24.53 -30.13 -4.84
C ILE A 97 23.15 -29.95 -5.50
N TYR A 98 23.03 -30.28 -6.79
CA TYR A 98 21.74 -30.22 -7.48
C TYR A 98 20.70 -31.12 -6.80
N HIS A 99 21.04 -32.37 -6.51
CA HIS A 99 20.11 -33.30 -5.84
C HIS A 99 19.78 -32.88 -4.40
N GLU A 100 20.73 -32.31 -3.68
CA GLU A 100 20.49 -31.75 -2.34
C GLU A 100 19.50 -30.58 -2.41
N VAL A 101 19.70 -29.64 -3.34
CA VAL A 101 18.77 -28.51 -3.55
C VAL A 101 17.40 -29.01 -3.99
N ALA A 102 17.34 -30.02 -4.88
CA ALA A 102 16.08 -30.63 -5.32
C ALA A 102 15.27 -31.18 -4.15
N ARG A 103 15.94 -31.81 -3.18
CA ARG A 103 15.32 -32.45 -2.02
C ARG A 103 14.91 -31.45 -0.94
N GLU A 104 15.81 -30.56 -0.54
CA GLU A 104 15.61 -29.66 0.60
C GLU A 104 14.93 -28.35 0.20
N TYR A 105 15.14 -27.88 -1.04
CA TYR A 105 14.69 -26.55 -1.50
C TYR A 105 14.12 -26.57 -2.93
N PRO A 106 13.07 -27.36 -3.22
CA PRO A 106 12.56 -27.58 -4.57
C PRO A 106 12.11 -26.30 -5.29
N ARG A 107 11.70 -25.25 -4.55
CA ARG A 107 11.34 -23.94 -5.13
C ARG A 107 12.48 -23.22 -5.85
N PHE A 108 13.73 -23.60 -5.61
CA PHE A 108 14.90 -23.01 -6.25
C PHE A 108 15.42 -23.82 -7.44
N LEU A 109 14.84 -25.00 -7.73
CA LEU A 109 15.19 -25.79 -8.91
C LEU A 109 15.07 -25.00 -10.22
N PRO A 110 14.05 -24.15 -10.45
CA PRO A 110 13.99 -23.34 -11.67
C PRO A 110 15.12 -22.33 -11.84
N LEU A 111 15.98 -22.14 -10.83
CA LEU A 111 17.19 -21.32 -10.93
C LEU A 111 18.43 -22.15 -11.33
N LEU A 112 18.29 -23.49 -11.35
CA LEU A 112 19.33 -24.48 -11.61
C LEU A 112 19.06 -25.32 -12.88
N ASP A 113 17.96 -25.06 -13.60
CA ASP A 113 17.57 -25.71 -14.85
C ASP A 113 17.72 -24.74 -16.03
#